data_AF-K7QV79-F1
#
_entry.id   AF-K7QV79-F1
#
_cell.length_a   1.000
_cell.length_b   1.000
_cell.length_c   1.000
_cell.angle_alpha   90.00
_cell.angle_beta   90.00
_cell.angle_gamma   90.00
#
_symmetry.space_group_name_H-M   'P 1'
#
loop_
_entity.id
_entity.type
_entity.pdbx_description
1 polymer ?
#
loop_
_entity_poly.entity_id
_entity_poly.type
_entity_poly.pdbx_seq_one_letter_code
_entity_poly.pdbx_strand_id
1 'polypeptide(L)' 'MNAPKLLTVAELREVLGPDRVGRDLAYAIARRYGVRLGKRLLVPLRVVEAIAEGRMEELEKTPGVEARGR' A
#
# COMPACT_ATOMS: atom_id res chain seq x y z
N MET A 1 8.91 -8.62 18.37
CA MET A 1 8.05 -8.63 17.16
C MET A 1 8.12 -7.26 16.51
N ASN A 2 8.68 -7.14 15.31
CA ASN A 2 8.73 -5.87 14.58
C ASN A 2 7.44 -5.75 13.77
N ALA A 3 6.49 -4.94 14.24
CA ALA A 3 5.24 -4.74 13.52
C ALA A 3 5.55 -4.05 12.18
N PRO A 4 4.95 -4.48 11.06
CA PRO A 4 5.19 -3.83 9.77
C PRO A 4 4.74 -2.38 9.84
N LYS A 5 5.63 -1.44 9.46
CA LYS A 5 5.29 -0.01 9.40
C LYS A 5 4.15 0.17 8.40
N LEU A 6 3.07 0.80 8.85
CA LEU A 6 1.87 1.08 8.05
C LEU A 6 1.83 2.58 7.74
N LEU A 7 1.49 2.91 6.50
CA LEU A 7 1.34 4.27 5.99
C LEU A 7 -0.12 4.54 5.67
N THR A 8 -0.58 5.75 5.95
CA THR A 8 -1.83 6.27 5.42
C THR A 8 -1.72 6.53 3.91
N VAL A 9 -2.86 6.71 3.26
CA VAL A 9 -2.90 7.11 1.84
C VAL A 9 -2.18 8.44 1.60
N ALA A 10 -2.19 9.35 2.59
CA ALA A 10 -1.48 10.62 2.50
C ALA A 10 0.04 10.42 2.53
N GLU A 11 0.55 9.68 3.53
CA GLU A 11 1.98 9.38 3.65
C GLU A 11 2.52 8.59 2.45
N LEU A 12 1.74 7.65 1.90
CA LEU A 12 2.09 6.97 0.65
C LEU A 12 2.34 7.96 -0.49
N ARG A 13 1.49 9.00 -0.62
CA ARG A 13 1.65 10.01 -1.68
C ARG A 13 2.86 10.89 -1.46
N GLU A 14 3.19 11.20 -0.21
CA GLU A 14 4.41 11.93 0.12
C GLU A 14 5.65 11.12 -0.29
N VAL A 15 5.66 9.81 -0.02
CA VAL A 15 6.78 8.93 -0.37
C VAL A 15 6.92 8.73 -1.88
N LEU A 16 5.82 8.46 -2.60
CA LEU A 16 5.86 8.21 -4.05
C LEU A 16 5.96 9.52 -4.87
N GLY A 17 5.73 10.66 -4.25
CA GLY A 17 5.66 11.97 -4.89
C GLY A 17 4.22 12.31 -5.32
N PRO A 18 3.62 13.38 -4.77
CA PRO A 18 2.22 13.73 -5.04
C PRO A 18 1.96 14.12 -6.51
N ASP A 19 3.00 14.54 -7.24
CA ASP A 19 2.95 14.87 -8.67
C ASP A 19 2.94 13.62 -9.57
N ARG A 20 3.46 12.50 -9.05
CA ARG A 20 3.49 11.21 -9.74
C ARG A 20 2.28 10.34 -9.38
N VAL A 21 1.81 10.45 -8.14
CA VAL A 21 0.71 9.65 -7.60
C VAL A 21 -0.44 10.54 -7.16
N GLY A 22 -1.43 10.63 -8.05
CA GLY A 22 -2.71 11.26 -7.76
C GLY A 22 -3.50 10.54 -6.67
N ARG A 23 -4.52 11.21 -6.14
CA ARG A 23 -5.37 10.69 -5.06
C ARG A 23 -6.01 9.35 -5.44
N ASP A 24 -6.57 9.25 -6.63
CA ASP A 24 -7.31 8.05 -7.05
C ASP A 24 -6.40 6.84 -7.19
N LEU A 25 -5.21 7.04 -7.75
CA LEU A 25 -4.18 6.00 -7.84
C LEU A 25 -3.71 5.55 -6.44
N ALA A 26 -3.49 6.50 -5.52
CA ALA A 26 -3.12 6.18 -4.14
C ALA A 26 -4.19 5.32 -3.45
N TYR A 27 -5.47 5.65 -3.62
CA TYR A 27 -6.57 4.84 -3.10
C TYR A 27 -6.70 3.49 -3.79
N ALA A 28 -6.41 3.39 -5.09
CA ALA A 28 -6.40 2.12 -5.81
C ALA A 28 -5.30 1.18 -5.29
N ILE A 29 -4.08 1.69 -5.10
CA ILE A 29 -2.96 0.96 -4.49
C ILE A 29 -3.36 0.47 -3.10
N ALA A 30 -3.90 1.36 -2.27
CA ALA A 30 -4.27 1.04 -0.90
C ALA A 30 -5.41 0.01 -0.82
N ARG A 31 -6.35 -0.01 -1.77
CA ARG A 31 -7.40 -1.02 -1.84
C ARG A 31 -6.88 -2.39 -2.28
N ARG A 32 -5.87 -2.42 -3.14
CA ARG A 32 -5.32 -3.66 -3.70
C ARG A 32 -4.29 -4.33 -2.78
N TYR A 33 -3.42 -3.53 -2.17
CA TYR A 33 -2.25 -4.04 -1.41
C TYR A 33 -2.24 -3.63 0.06
N GLY A 34 -3.16 -2.74 0.46
CA GLY A 34 -3.26 -2.26 1.82
C GLY A 34 -4.05 -3.18 2.74
N VAL A 35 -4.12 -2.78 4.00
CA VAL A 35 -4.90 -3.41 5.06
C VAL A 35 -5.92 -2.42 5.61
N ARG A 36 -7.07 -2.93 6.04
CA ARG A 36 -8.10 -2.12 6.68
C ARG A 36 -8.02 -2.26 8.19
N LEU A 37 -7.81 -1.14 8.87
CA LEU A 37 -7.82 -1.06 10.34
C LEU A 37 -8.97 -0.16 10.77
N GLY A 38 -10.08 -0.78 11.20
CA GLY A 38 -11.33 -0.09 11.44
C GLY A 38 -11.83 0.62 10.18
N LYS A 39 -11.99 1.94 10.24
CA LYS A 39 -12.41 2.78 9.09
C LYS A 39 -11.24 3.29 8.24
N ARG A 40 -10.00 2.99 8.61
CA ARG A 40 -8.79 3.50 7.93
C ARG A 40 -8.23 2.47 6.98
N LEU A 41 -7.80 2.95 5.81
CA LEU A 41 -7.05 2.18 4.83
C LEU A 41 -5.58 2.53 4.97
N LEU A 42 -4.77 1.51 5.22
CA LEU A 42 -3.34 1.65 5.48
C LEU A 42 -2.56 0.78 4.49
N VAL A 43 -1.34 1.18 4.18
CA VAL A 43 -0.48 0.48 3.23
C VAL A 43 0.82 0.09 3.93
N PRO A 44 1.21 -1.20 3.91
CA PRO A 44 2.51 -1.60 4.43
C PRO A 44 3.65 -0.87 3.71
N LEU A 45 4.66 -0.39 4.46
CA LEU A 45 5.82 0.31 3.90
C LEU A 45 6.47 -0.48 2.75
N ARG A 46 6.63 -1.79 2.91
CA ARG A 46 7.19 -2.68 1.87
C ARG A 46 6.50 -2.59 0.51
N VAL A 47 5.19 -2.29 0.49
CA VAL A 47 4.42 -2.11 -0.75
C VAL A 47 4.84 -0.81 -1.42
N VAL A 48 4.99 0.25 -0.63
CA VAL A 48 5.39 1.57 -1.12
C VAL A 48 6.84 1.54 -1.63
N GLU A 49 7.74 0.87 -0.92
CA GLU A 49 9.13 0.65 -1.35
C GLU A 49 9.19 -0.12 -2.67
N ALA A 50 8.46 -1.23 -2.80
CA ALA A 50 8.41 -2.00 -4.03
C ALA A 50 7.88 -1.18 -5.22
N ILE A 51 6.89 -0.32 -5.01
CA ILE A 51 6.39 0.58 -6.06
C ILE A 51 7.46 1.62 -6.43
N ALA A 52 8.10 2.24 -5.43
CA ALA A 52 9.11 3.28 -5.65
C ALA A 52 10.32 2.73 -6.44
N GLU A 53 10.66 1.47 -6.24
CA GLU A 53 11.80 0.80 -6.86
C GLU A 53 11.44 0.02 -8.13
N GLY A 54 10.16 0.03 -8.54
CA GLY A 54 9.69 -0.72 -9.71
C GLY A 54 9.68 -2.24 -9.54
N ARG A 55 9.78 -2.75 -8.30
CA ARG A 55 9.85 -4.19 -7.96
C ARG A 55 8.46 -4.80 -7.71
N MET A 56 7.52 -4.51 -8.62
CA MET A 56 6.11 -4.90 -8.47
C MET A 56 5.89 -6.43 -8.47
N GLU A 57 6.76 -7.18 -9.15
CA GLU A 57 6.71 -8.65 -9.22
C GLU A 57 6.86 -9.33 -7.83
N GLU A 58 7.49 -8.65 -6.87
CA GLU A 58 7.63 -9.13 -5.48
C GLU A 58 6.29 -9.05 -4.71
N LEU A 59 5.39 -8.13 -5.10
CA LEU A 59 4.09 -7.95 -4.46
C LEU A 59 3.09 -9.04 -4.85
N GLU A 60 3.21 -9.61 -6.05
CA GLU A 60 2.32 -10.66 -6.55
C GLU A 60 2.58 -12.04 -5.92
N LYS A 61 3.81 -12.25 -5.43
CA LYS A 61 4.25 -13.52 -4.81
C LYS A 61 3.90 -13.62 -3.32
N THR A 62 3.29 -12.59 -2.74
CA THR A 62 2.98 -12.56 -1.30
C THR A 62 1.55 -13.00 -1.03
N PRO A 63 1.31 -14.12 -0.31
CA PRO A 63 -0.03 -14.50 0.12
C PRO A 63 -0.55 -13.50 1.15
N GLY A 64 -1.74 -12.94 0.91
CA GLY A 64 -2.35 -11.91 1.77
C GLY A 64 -3.27 -10.94 1.03
N VAL A 65 -3.24 -10.98 -0.32
CA VAL A 65 -4.23 -10.34 -1.20
C VAL A 65 -5.43 -11.28 -1.44
N GLU A 66 -5.63 -12.29 -0.59
CA GLU A 66 -6.97 -12.85 -0.42
C GLU A 66 -7.76 -11.81 0.35
N ALA A 67 -8.64 -11.12 -0.35
CA ALA A 67 -9.70 -10.33 0.23
C ALA A 67 -10.47 -11.18 1.25
N ARG A 68 -10.02 -11.16 2.50
CA ARG A 68 -10.83 -11.52 3.65
C ARG A 68 -12.00 -10.53 3.69
N GLY A 69 -13.18 -11.04 3.37
CA GLY A 69 -14.46 -10.40 3.67
C GLY A 69 -15.37 -10.24 2.46
N ARG A 70 -15.86 -11.34 1.90
CA ARG A 70 -17.16 -11.88 2.33
C ARG A 70 -17.25 -13.36 2.06
#